data_AF-A0A517XU22-F1
#
_entry.id   AF-A0A517XU22-F1
#
_cell.length_a   1.000
_cell.length_b   1.000
_cell.length_c   1.000
_cell.angle_alpha   90.00
_cell.angle_beta   90.00
_cell.angle_gamma   90.00
#
_symmetry.space_group_name_H-M   'P 1'
#
loop_
_entity.id
_entity.type
_entity.pdbx_description
1 polymer ?
#
loop_
_entity_poly.entity_id
_entity_poly.type
_entity_poly.pdbx_seq_one_letter_code
_entity_poly.pdbx_strand_id
1 'polypeptide(L)'
;MDGSVDLHLTRIEAYIAEKGGGVVVRKVGGGYSLFRESSGRPVARFRPTGAGDAVEVKWWSHRERWDDIGDFGPIVLPLDRALAYLAEDPMGCFWH
;
A
#
# COMPACT_ATOMS: atom_id res chain seq x y z
N MET A 1 -0.92 -7.29 -25.81
CA MET A 1 -1.23 -6.98 -24.40
C MET A 1 -0.42 -7.98 -23.60
N ASP A 2 0.64 -7.53 -22.94
CA ASP A 2 1.48 -8.41 -22.14
C ASP A 2 0.64 -8.95 -20.97
N GLY A 3 0.21 -10.20 -21.09
CA GLY A 3 -0.58 -10.92 -20.10
C GLY A 3 0.27 -11.41 -18.93
N SER A 4 1.32 -10.67 -18.56
CA SER A 4 2.11 -10.96 -17.39
C SER A 4 1.29 -10.61 -16.16
N VAL A 5 1.01 -11.62 -15.34
CA VAL A 5 0.28 -11.46 -14.08
C VAL A 5 1.10 -10.54 -13.18
N ASP A 6 0.50 -9.43 -12.75
CA ASP A 6 1.12 -8.55 -11.76
C ASP A 6 1.06 -9.22 -10.39
N LEU A 7 2.18 -9.86 -10.01
CA LEU A 7 2.30 -10.60 -8.77
C LEU A 7 2.12 -9.72 -7.52
N HIS A 8 2.50 -8.44 -7.57
CA HIS A 8 2.29 -7.54 -6.44
C HIS A 8 0.81 -7.22 -6.29
N LEU A 9 0.16 -6.82 -7.38
CA LEU A 9 -1.27 -6.53 -7.37
C LEU A 9 -2.08 -7.74 -6.87
N THR A 10 -1.80 -8.93 -7.42
CA THR A 10 -2.48 -10.17 -7.05
C THR A 10 -2.34 -10.48 -5.56
N ARG A 11 -1.13 -10.30 -4.98
CA ARG A 11 -0.88 -10.52 -3.55
C ARG A 11 -1.58 -9.50 -2.66
N ILE A 12 -1.59 -8.23 -3.06
CA ILE A 12 -2.30 -7.17 -2.33
C ILE A 12 -3.81 -7.45 -2.32
N GLU A 13 -4.39 -7.77 -3.47
CA GLU A 13 -5.82 -8.09 -3.59
C GLU A 13 -6.21 -9.32 -2.79
N ALA A 14 -5.41 -10.39 -2.84
CA ALA A 14 -5.62 -11.60 -2.05
C ALA A 14 -5.58 -11.31 -0.53
N TYR A 15 -4.62 -10.50 -0.07
CA TYR A 15 -4.53 -10.11 1.33
C TYR A 15 -5.74 -9.28 1.77
N ILE A 16 -6.18 -8.32 0.96
CA ILE A 16 -7.36 -7.51 1.26
C ILE A 16 -8.61 -8.39 1.36
N ALA A 17 -8.78 -9.34 0.44
CA ALA A 17 -9.88 -10.30 0.49
C ALA A 17 -9.85 -11.16 1.77
N GLU A 18 -8.66 -11.63 2.19
CA GLU A 18 -8.47 -12.36 3.45
C GLU A 18 -8.86 -11.53 4.68
N LYS A 19 -8.58 -10.22 4.67
CA LYS A 19 -8.93 -9.29 5.76
C LYS A 19 -10.37 -8.79 5.73
N GLY A 20 -11.21 -9.32 4.83
CA GLY A 20 -12.64 -9.00 4.76
C GLY A 20 -13.01 -7.90 3.76
N GLY A 21 -12.09 -7.48 2.89
CA GLY A 21 -12.36 -6.53 1.81
C GLY A 21 -12.45 -5.07 2.29
N GLY A 22 -13.31 -4.27 1.65
CA GLY A 22 -13.54 -2.86 2.00
C GLY A 22 -12.41 -1.90 1.61
N VAL A 23 -11.42 -2.38 0.86
CA VAL A 23 -10.32 -1.59 0.31
C VAL A 23 -10.20 -1.87 -1.17
N VAL A 24 -10.10 -0.81 -1.97
CA VAL A 24 -9.85 -0.88 -3.40
C VAL A 24 -8.40 -0.53 -3.70
N VAL A 25 -7.77 -1.30 -4.59
CA VAL A 25 -6.38 -1.07 -5.04
C VAL A 25 -6.40 -0.40 -6.41
N ARG A 26 -5.58 0.63 -6.59
CA ARG A 26 -5.36 1.27 -7.90
C ARG A 26 -3.88 1.30 -8.22
N LYS A 27 -3.50 0.69 -9.35
CA LYS A 27 -2.15 0.78 -9.89
C LYS A 27 -1.98 2.08 -10.68
N VAL A 28 -1.18 3.02 -10.18
CA VAL A 28 -0.94 4.32 -10.81
C VAL A 28 0.48 4.83 -10.53
N GLY A 29 1.14 5.41 -11.53
CA GLY A 29 2.48 5.98 -11.38
C GLY A 29 3.50 5.01 -10.80
N GLY A 30 3.45 3.74 -11.22
CA GLY A 30 4.36 2.70 -10.76
C GLY A 30 4.17 2.23 -9.31
N GLY A 31 3.06 2.55 -8.65
CA GLY A 31 2.73 2.04 -7.31
C GLY A 31 1.28 1.61 -7.19
N TYR A 32 0.96 1.01 -6.04
CA TYR A 32 -0.35 0.50 -5.68
C TYR A 32 -0.92 1.39 -4.57
N SER A 33 -1.92 2.20 -4.90
CA SER A 33 -2.59 3.08 -3.95
C SER A 33 -3.86 2.42 -3.45
N LEU A 34 -4.00 2.29 -2.15
CA LEU A 34 -5.11 1.64 -1.47
C LEU A 34 -6.06 2.71 -0.95
N PHE A 35 -7.36 2.50 -1.15
CA PHE A 35 -8.41 3.43 -0.71
C PHE A 35 -9.51 2.66 0.00
N ARG A 36 -10.12 3.25 1.03
CA ARG A 36 -11.36 2.71 1.60
C ARG A 36 -12.46 2.72 0.55
N GLU A 37 -13.12 1.58 0.38
CA GLU A 37 -14.21 1.43 -0.57
C GLU A 37 -15.40 2.33 -0.22
N SER A 38 -15.74 2.43 1.07
CA SER A 38 -16.90 3.17 1.56
C SER A 38 -16.80 4.69 1.44
N SER A 39 -15.59 5.25 1.47
CA SER A 39 -15.38 6.70 1.52
C SER A 39 -14.44 7.23 0.43
N GLY A 40 -13.73 6.36 -0.29
CA GLY A 40 -12.67 6.73 -1.21
C GLY A 40 -11.44 7.33 -0.53
N ARG A 41 -11.38 7.35 0.82
CA ARG A 41 -10.25 7.93 1.53
C ARG A 41 -8.99 7.10 1.32
N PRO A 42 -7.83 7.75 1.08
CA PRO A 42 -6.56 7.06 0.92
C PRO A 42 -6.16 6.38 2.22
N VAL A 43 -5.68 5.14 2.12
CA VAL A 43 -5.25 4.32 3.26
C VAL A 43 -3.72 4.26 3.28
N ALA A 44 -3.14 3.68 2.24
CA ALA A 44 -1.70 3.53 2.09
C ALA A 44 -1.32 3.47 0.62
N ARG A 45 -0.04 3.64 0.33
CA ARG A 45 0.51 3.40 -1.01
C ARG A 45 1.78 2.59 -0.91
N PHE A 46 1.85 1.53 -1.70
CA PHE A 46 3.04 0.72 -1.88
C PHE A 46 3.72 1.08 -3.19
N ARG A 47 5.02 1.39 -3.15
CA ARG A 47 5.82 1.66 -4.35
C ARG A 47 6.93 0.63 -4.45
N PRO A 48 6.91 -0.27 -5.44
CA PRO A 48 8.02 -1.18 -5.71
C PRO A 48 9.35 -0.43 -5.84
N THR A 49 10.38 -0.97 -5.20
CA THR A 49 11.74 -0.44 -5.27
C THR A 49 12.50 -0.92 -6.52
N GLY A 50 12.00 -2.00 -7.16
CA GLY A 50 12.71 -2.72 -8.22
C GLY A 50 13.67 -3.80 -7.69
N ALA A 51 13.87 -3.89 -6.37
CA ALA A 51 14.68 -4.93 -5.74
C ALA A 51 13.77 -6.01 -5.12
N GLY A 52 13.62 -7.14 -5.81
CA GLY A 52 12.77 -8.24 -5.36
C GLY A 52 11.30 -7.83 -5.23
N ASP A 53 10.66 -8.17 -4.11
CA ASP A 53 9.29 -7.77 -3.78
C ASP A 53 9.22 -6.63 -2.74
N ALA A 54 10.33 -5.92 -2.53
CA ALA A 54 10.38 -4.83 -1.57
C ALA A 54 9.65 -3.59 -2.10
N VAL A 55 8.85 -2.99 -1.22
CA VAL A 55 8.06 -1.78 -1.48
C VAL A 55 8.37 -0.71 -0.45
N GLU A 56 8.43 0.55 -0.89
CA GLU A 56 8.27 1.70 -0.01
C GLU A 56 6.81 1.77 0.46
N VAL A 57 6.60 1.97 1.76
CA VAL A 57 5.30 2.20 2.37
C VAL A 57 5.11 3.71 2.57
N LYS A 58 4.11 4.26 1.90
CA LYS A 58 3.72 5.67 1.99
C LYS A 58 2.35 5.81 2.62
N TRP A 59 2.16 6.90 3.34
CA TRP A 59 0.88 7.28 3.94
C TRP A 59 0.33 8.54 3.28
N TRP A 60 -0.95 8.81 3.49
CA TRP A 60 -1.55 10.06 3.06
C TRP A 60 -1.38 11.14 4.11
N SER A 61 -0.45 12.06 3.86
CA SER A 61 -0.14 13.13 4.80
C SER A 61 -1.24 14.19 4.89
N HIS A 62 -1.20 15.00 5.96
CA HIS A 62 -2.06 16.18 6.12
C HIS A 62 -1.87 17.25 5.02
N ARG A 63 -0.83 17.14 4.18
CA ARG A 63 -0.58 18.00 3.03
C ARG A 63 -1.26 17.49 1.75
N GLU A 64 -2.22 16.58 1.89
CA GLU A 64 -3.02 16.02 0.79
C GLU A 64 -2.17 15.38 -0.30
N ARG A 65 -1.13 14.64 0.13
CA ARG A 65 -0.22 13.93 -0.77
C ARG A 65 0.36 12.68 -0.10
N TRP A 66 0.76 11.72 -0.93
CA TRP A 66 1.57 10.58 -0.50
C TRP A 66 2.93 11.05 0.02
N ASP A 67 3.27 10.67 1.23
CA ASP A 67 4.53 11.05 1.88
C ASP A 67 5.13 9.86 2.63
N ASP A 68 6.38 10.00 3.08
CA ASP A 68 7.06 8.97 3.86
C ASP A 68 6.56 8.98 5.32
N ILE A 69 6.55 7.80 5.95
CA ILE A 69 6.00 7.62 7.31
C ILE A 69 6.98 8.11 8.39
N GLY A 70 8.28 8.00 8.15
CA GLY A 70 9.31 8.35 9.13
C GLY A 70 10.05 9.65 8.80
N ASP A 71 10.48 10.36 9.85
CA ASP A 71 11.37 11.53 9.74
C ASP A 71 12.73 11.19 9.10
N PHE A 72 13.15 9.93 9.20
CA PHE A 72 14.45 9.45 8.70
C PHE A 72 14.39 8.81 7.30
N GLY A 73 13.26 8.98 6.59
CA GLY A 73 13.09 8.51 5.21
C GLY A 73 12.06 7.38 5.05
N PRO A 74 11.99 6.78 3.86
CA PRO A 74 10.96 5.80 3.53
C PRO A 74 11.12 4.50 4.31
N ILE A 75 9.99 3.97 4.78
CA ILE A 75 9.94 2.60 5.30
C ILE A 75 9.91 1.66 4.10
N VAL A 76 10.95 0.83 3.94
CA VAL A 76 11.05 -0.18 2.87
C VAL A 76 10.93 -1.57 3.47
N LEU A 77 9.96 -2.35 2.99
CA LEU A 77 9.67 -3.69 3.50
C LEU A 77 9.36 -4.65 2.34
N PRO A 78 9.65 -5.95 2.48
CA PRO A 78 9.04 -6.97 1.62
C PRO A 78 7.51 -6.86 1.64
N LEU A 79 6.85 -7.16 0.53
CA LEU A 79 5.41 -6.92 0.37
C LEU A 79 4.56 -7.51 1.50
N ASP A 80 4.80 -8.76 1.92
CA ASP A 80 4.03 -9.39 3.01
C ASP A 80 4.20 -8.66 4.34
N ARG A 81 5.41 -8.13 4.61
CA ARG A 81 5.68 -7.33 5.80
C ARG A 81 5.05 -5.95 5.71
N ALA A 82 5.00 -5.35 4.53
CA ALA A 82 4.28 -4.10 4.30
C ALA A 82 2.77 -4.25 4.52
N LEU A 83 2.18 -5.38 4.08
CA LEU A 83 0.78 -5.71 4.29
C LEU A 83 0.48 -5.95 5.78
N ALA A 84 1.35 -6.66 6.50
CA ALA A 84 1.23 -6.80 7.95
C ALA A 84 1.33 -5.45 8.67
N TYR A 85 2.32 -4.62 8.30
CA TYR A 85 2.49 -3.27 8.86
C TYR A 85 1.27 -2.37 8.63
N LEU A 86 0.64 -2.46 7.45
CA LEU A 86 -0.62 -1.79 7.14
C LEU A 86 -1.75 -2.24 8.08
N ALA A 87 -1.89 -3.55 8.31
CA ALA A 87 -2.97 -4.08 9.16
C ALA A 87 -2.76 -3.80 10.65
N GLU A 88 -1.51 -3.84 11.12
CA GLU A 88 -1.14 -3.52 12.50
C GLU A 88 -1.23 -2.01 12.79
N ASP A 89 -1.03 -1.17 11.76
CA ASP A 89 -1.02 0.29 11.83
C ASP A 89 -0.33 0.85 13.10
N PRO A 90 0.94 0.49 13.37
CA PRO A 90 1.59 0.79 14.63
C PRO A 90 1.81 2.29 14.86
N MET A 91 1.84 3.08 13.77
CA MET A 91 1.93 4.54 13.83
C MET A 91 0.56 5.20 13.90
N GLY A 92 -0.53 4.44 13.72
CA GLY A 92 -1.88 4.95 13.60
C GLY A 92 -1.94 6.04 12.55
N CYS A 93 -1.70 5.72 11.28
CA CYS A 93 -1.74 6.69 10.18
C CYS A 93 -2.53 6.23 8.95
N PHE A 94 -2.99 4.97 8.91
CA PHE A 94 -3.62 4.40 7.72
C PHE A 94 -5.15 4.37 7.76
N TRP A 95 -5.75 4.19 8.94
CA TRP A 95 -7.18 3.83 9.06
C TRP A 95 -8.08 4.92 9.66
N HIS A 96 -7.67 6.18 9.58
CA HIS A 96 -8.45 7.34 10.08
C HIS A 96 -9.63 7.75 9.21
#